data_AF-A0A9J6GET2-F1
#
_entry.id   AF-A0A9J6GET2-F1
#
_cell.length_a   1.000
_cell.length_b   1.000
_cell.length_c   1.000
_cell.angle_alpha   90.00
_cell.angle_beta   90.00
_cell.angle_gamma   90.00
#
_symmetry.space_group_name_H-M   'P 1'
#
loop_
_entity.id
_entity.type
_entity.pdbx_description
1 polymer ?
#
loop_
_entity_poly.entity_id
_entity_poly.type
_entity_poly.pdbx_seq_one_letter_code
_entity_poly.pdbx_strand_id
1 'polypeptide(L)'
;MCAGSTECCGRGHGSISPYRGENEGGVSAWELVSPKRRPRDVTTSSTRTVKHDSFTVHAIRLKVQSMYAKTEIPTLDSVRKAVNEDDDLANFTKTTLWRLMKDMGFTYDKRIRNLGIIVWRRRYLRGDQGIPKTWQWGNR
;
A
#
# COMPACT_ATOMS: atom_id res chain seq x y z
N MET A 1 52.02 56.30 -16.87
CA MET A 1 52.30 55.90 -15.48
C MET A 1 51.06 55.25 -14.92
N CYS A 2 51.17 53.99 -14.50
CA CYS A 2 50.14 53.22 -13.83
C CYS A 2 50.26 53.36 -12.30
N ALA A 3 49.13 53.41 -11.60
CA ALA A 3 48.93 52.99 -10.19
C ALA A 3 47.39 52.90 -10.02
N GLY A 4 46.76 51.76 -9.69
CA GLY A 4 46.77 51.11 -8.37
C GLY A 4 45.76 51.84 -7.46
N SER A 5 44.77 51.26 -6.77
CA SER A 5 44.61 49.89 -6.29
C SER A 5 43.17 49.68 -5.76
N THR A 6 42.59 48.53 -6.11
CA THR A 6 41.89 47.55 -5.24
C THR A 6 40.91 48.01 -4.15
N GLU A 7 39.62 47.69 -4.32
CA GLU A 7 38.82 47.04 -3.27
C GLU A 7 37.99 45.90 -3.87
N CYS A 8 38.35 44.69 -3.47
CA CYS A 8 37.72 43.42 -3.81
C CYS A 8 36.64 43.11 -2.77
N CYS A 9 35.35 43.22 -3.11
CA CYS A 9 34.28 42.57 -2.36
C CYS A 9 33.97 41.22 -3.01
N GLY A 10 34.56 40.16 -2.46
CA GLY A 10 34.29 38.79 -2.86
C GLY A 10 32.85 38.39 -2.52
N ARG A 11 32.12 37.89 -3.53
CA ARG A 11 31.11 36.85 -3.38
C ARG A 11 31.09 36.04 -4.68
N GLY A 12 31.74 34.88 -4.64
CA GLY A 12 31.73 33.93 -5.75
C GLY A 12 30.33 33.36 -5.96
N HIS A 13 29.77 33.62 -7.12
CA HIS A 13 28.70 32.80 -7.68
C HIS A 13 29.32 31.99 -8.83
N GLY A 14 29.53 30.70 -8.61
CA GLY A 14 29.88 29.79 -9.68
C GLY A 14 28.73 29.72 -10.69
N SER A 15 28.99 30.13 -11.93
CA SER A 15 28.09 29.97 -13.07
C SER A 15 28.37 28.62 -13.74
N ILE A 16 27.55 27.62 -13.44
CA ILE A 16 27.48 26.39 -14.24
C ILE A 16 26.60 26.71 -15.45
N SER A 17 27.22 26.84 -16.63
CA SER A 17 26.52 26.84 -17.92
C SER A 17 26.16 25.40 -18.31
N PRO A 18 24.88 25.03 -18.53
CA PRO A 18 24.53 23.65 -18.81
C PRO A 18 24.14 23.36 -20.26
N TYR A 19 24.31 24.28 -21.22
CA TYR A 19 23.99 23.97 -22.62
C TYR A 19 25.09 23.08 -23.24
N ARG A 20 24.94 21.78 -22.97
CA ARG A 20 25.57 20.66 -23.68
C ARG A 20 24.66 20.31 -24.88
N GLY A 21 25.26 20.24 -26.07
CA GLY A 21 24.58 20.26 -27.37
C GLY A 21 23.40 19.31 -27.57
N GLU A 22 22.41 19.80 -28.30
CA GLU A 22 21.23 19.06 -28.74
C GLU A 22 21.50 18.43 -30.11
N ASN A 23 21.37 17.11 -30.19
CA ASN A 23 21.33 16.37 -31.46
C ASN A 23 19.88 16.37 -31.93
N GLU A 24 19.64 16.92 -33.10
CA GLU A 24 18.34 17.07 -33.74
C GLU A 24 17.72 15.68 -34.02
N GLY A 25 16.59 15.41 -33.36
CA GLY A 25 15.73 14.26 -33.61
C GLY A 25 14.31 14.66 -33.24
N GLY A 26 13.56 15.11 -34.23
CA GLY A 26 12.23 15.72 -34.06
C GLY A 26 11.23 14.79 -33.36
N VAL A 27 10.73 15.25 -32.22
CA VAL A 27 9.47 14.80 -31.64
C VAL A 27 8.54 16.02 -31.58
N SER A 28 7.38 15.88 -32.22
CA SER A 28 6.31 16.87 -32.31
C SER A 28 5.95 17.44 -30.94
N ALA A 29 5.89 18.77 -30.83
CA ALA A 29 5.69 19.55 -29.59
C ALA A 29 4.36 19.29 -28.84
N TRP A 30 3.51 18.36 -29.31
CA TRP A 30 2.22 18.04 -28.71
C TRP A 30 2.17 16.70 -28.00
N GLU A 31 3.27 15.95 -27.95
CA GLU A 31 3.33 14.73 -27.15
C GLU A 31 3.58 15.09 -25.68
N LEU A 32 2.49 15.25 -24.91
CA LEU A 32 2.54 15.47 -23.47
C LEU A 32 3.09 14.23 -22.76
N VAL A 33 4.42 14.12 -22.69
CA VAL A 33 5.07 13.14 -21.83
C VAL A 33 4.90 13.61 -20.38
N SER A 34 4.11 12.86 -19.61
CA SER A 34 3.95 13.12 -18.18
C SER A 34 5.31 13.32 -17.51
N PRO A 35 5.51 14.39 -16.72
CA PRO A 35 6.79 14.63 -16.06
C PRO A 35 7.28 13.37 -15.35
N LYS A 36 8.50 12.93 -15.67
CA LYS A 36 9.10 11.72 -15.13
C LYS A 36 9.02 11.78 -13.60
N ARG A 37 8.22 10.90 -12.98
CA ARG A 37 8.14 10.81 -11.52
C ARG A 37 9.56 10.55 -11.01
N ARG A 38 10.04 11.39 -10.08
CA ARG A 38 11.33 11.15 -9.42
C ARG A 38 11.30 9.74 -8.82
N PRO A 39 12.38 8.94 -8.96
CA PRO A 39 12.45 7.64 -8.32
C PRO A 39 12.20 7.82 -6.82
N ARG A 40 11.32 6.98 -6.26
CA ARG A 40 11.03 7.00 -4.84
C ARG A 40 12.31 6.58 -4.13
N ASP A 41 12.90 7.49 -3.37
CA ASP A 41 13.98 7.14 -2.45
C ASP A 41 13.45 6.09 -1.46
N VAL A 42 14.09 4.91 -1.46
CA VAL A 42 13.72 3.77 -0.63
C VAL A 42 14.12 3.99 0.84
N THR A 43 15.11 4.84 1.10
CA THR A 43 15.54 5.19 2.47
C THR A 43 14.59 6.17 3.15
N THR A 44 13.93 7.05 2.38
CA THR A 44 12.78 7.87 2.83
C THR A 44 11.42 7.27 2.44
N SER A 45 11.40 6.05 1.89
CA SER A 45 10.16 5.37 1.52
C SER A 45 9.37 5.11 2.80
N SER A 46 8.33 5.93 2.98
CA SER A 46 7.34 5.87 4.04
C SER A 46 6.50 4.58 3.99
N THR A 47 7.13 3.41 4.08
CA THR A 47 6.43 2.18 4.44
C THR A 47 6.00 2.34 5.88
N ARG A 48 4.74 2.07 6.21
CA ARG A 48 4.20 2.38 7.54
C ARG A 48 4.89 1.59 8.65
N THR A 49 5.48 0.45 8.30
CA THR A 49 6.34 -0.36 9.17
C THR A 49 7.62 0.36 9.63
N VAL A 50 8.08 1.39 8.90
CA VAL A 50 9.21 2.24 9.32
C VAL A 50 8.73 3.39 10.22
N LYS A 51 7.45 3.78 10.08
CA LYS A 51 6.84 4.85 10.89
C LYS A 51 6.35 4.39 12.25
N HIS A 52 5.90 3.15 12.32
CA HIS A 52 5.44 2.52 13.55
C HIS A 52 6.59 1.71 14.15
N ASP A 53 6.75 1.78 15.47
CA ASP A 53 7.81 1.06 16.15
C ASP A 53 7.67 -0.45 15.93
N SER A 54 8.80 -1.14 15.85
CA SER A 54 8.89 -2.60 15.69
C SER A 54 8.05 -3.34 16.73
N PHE A 55 8.00 -2.84 17.97
CA PHE A 55 7.17 -3.37 19.04
C PHE A 55 5.67 -3.29 18.69
N THR A 56 5.22 -2.14 18.19
CA THR A 56 3.80 -1.94 17.85
C THR A 56 3.35 -2.85 16.71
N VAL A 57 4.21 -3.05 15.70
CA VAL A 57 3.97 -3.98 14.60
C VAL A 57 3.88 -5.42 15.11
N HIS A 58 4.76 -5.79 16.04
CA HIS A 58 4.75 -7.11 16.67
C HIS A 58 3.49 -7.34 17.52
N ALA A 59 3.08 -6.37 18.33
CA ALA A 59 1.87 -6.43 19.16
C ALA A 59 0.61 -6.69 18.31
N ILE A 60 0.46 -5.97 17.19
CA ILE A 60 -0.68 -6.15 16.27
C ILE A 60 -0.67 -7.57 15.68
N ARG A 61 0.52 -8.07 15.29
CA ARG A 61 0.66 -9.45 14.77
C ARG A 61 0.25 -10.48 15.82
N LEU A 62 0.66 -10.32 17.08
CA LEU A 62 0.26 -11.21 18.17
C LEU A 62 -1.25 -11.19 18.40
N LYS A 63 -1.90 -10.03 18.35
CA LYS A 63 -3.36 -9.95 18.49
C LYS A 63 -4.09 -10.69 17.38
N VAL A 64 -3.68 -10.48 16.13
CA VAL A 64 -4.23 -11.23 14.99
C VAL A 64 -4.07 -12.73 15.20
N GLN A 65 -2.89 -13.18 15.63
CA GLN A 65 -2.63 -14.60 15.92
C GLN A 65 -3.48 -15.14 17.07
N SER A 66 -3.70 -14.35 18.12
CA SER A 66 -4.57 -14.73 19.25
C SER A 66 -6.02 -14.94 18.83
N MET A 67 -6.51 -14.18 17.85
CA MET A 67 -7.87 -14.36 17.29
C MET A 67 -7.97 -15.67 16.52
N TYR A 68 -6.96 -15.97 15.69
CA TYR A 68 -6.88 -17.26 14.99
C TYR A 68 -6.86 -18.44 15.97
N ALA A 69 -6.14 -18.33 17.10
CA ALA A 69 -6.10 -19.36 18.13
C ALA A 69 -7.48 -19.59 18.78
N LYS A 70 -8.30 -18.55 18.89
CA LYS A 70 -9.69 -18.61 19.40
C LYS A 70 -10.70 -19.09 18.35
N THR A 71 -10.26 -19.48 17.15
CA THR A 71 -11.10 -19.85 15.99
C THR A 71 -12.03 -18.73 15.49
N GLU A 72 -11.81 -17.49 15.94
CA GLU A 72 -12.53 -16.32 15.44
C GLU A 72 -11.83 -15.78 14.20
N ILE A 73 -12.60 -15.38 13.18
CA ILE A 73 -12.04 -14.79 11.97
C ILE A 73 -11.62 -13.35 12.29
N PRO A 74 -10.33 -12.99 12.18
CA PRO A 74 -9.89 -11.63 12.44
C PRO A 74 -10.39 -10.71 11.31
N THR A 75 -11.44 -9.97 11.60
CA THR A 75 -11.92 -8.88 10.74
C THR A 75 -11.14 -7.61 11.06
N LEU A 76 -11.05 -6.69 10.10
CA LEU A 76 -10.38 -5.41 10.35
C LEU A 76 -11.00 -4.66 11.55
N ASP A 77 -12.32 -4.75 11.71
CA ASP A 77 -13.03 -4.12 12.82
C ASP A 77 -12.80 -4.81 14.16
N SER A 78 -12.73 -6.15 14.20
CA SER A 78 -12.43 -6.87 15.44
C SER A 78 -10.98 -6.63 15.87
N VAL A 79 -10.03 -6.67 14.93
CA VAL A 79 -8.62 -6.37 15.21
C VAL A 79 -8.46 -4.93 15.70
N ARG A 80 -9.12 -3.96 15.04
CA ARG A 80 -9.06 -2.55 15.49
C ARG A 80 -9.59 -2.37 16.91
N LYS A 81 -10.70 -3.02 17.26
CA LYS A 81 -11.26 -2.95 18.62
C LYS A 81 -10.26 -3.51 19.64
N ALA A 82 -9.78 -4.72 19.41
CA ALA A 82 -8.82 -5.37 20.31
C ALA A 82 -7.51 -4.59 20.46
N VAL A 83 -7.07 -3.89 19.41
CA VAL A 83 -5.87 -3.04 19.42
C VAL A 83 -6.10 -1.72 20.17
N ASN A 84 -7.28 -1.11 20.02
CA ASN A 84 -7.61 0.15 20.71
C ASN A 84 -8.06 -0.08 22.17
N GLU A 85 -8.36 -1.32 22.55
CA GLU A 85 -8.65 -1.73 23.93
C GLU A 85 -7.38 -1.88 24.78
N ASP A 86 -6.21 -2.08 24.16
CA ASP A 86 -4.94 -2.13 24.89
C ASP A 86 -4.41 -0.70 25.12
N ASP A 87 -4.33 -0.26 26.37
CA ASP A 87 -3.83 1.08 26.74
C ASP A 87 -2.35 1.31 26.37
N ASP A 88 -1.58 0.22 26.19
CA ASP A 88 -0.17 0.27 25.82
C ASP A 88 0.06 0.64 24.34
N LEU A 89 -1.00 0.64 23.53
CA LEU A 89 -0.90 0.83 22.09
C LEU A 89 -1.64 2.08 21.62
N ALA A 90 -1.05 2.79 20.65
CA ALA A 90 -1.66 4.00 20.11
C ALA A 90 -2.99 3.68 19.40
N ASN A 91 -3.96 4.58 19.50
CA ASN A 91 -5.24 4.43 18.82
C ASN A 91 -5.08 4.49 17.29
N PHE A 92 -5.50 3.43 16.59
CA PHE A 92 -5.44 3.35 15.12
C PHE A 92 -6.80 3.61 14.47
N THR A 93 -6.77 4.27 13.31
CA THR A 93 -7.92 4.38 12.42
C THR A 93 -8.05 3.13 11.55
N LYS A 94 -9.26 2.81 11.06
CA LYS A 94 -9.47 1.63 10.19
C LYS A 94 -8.51 1.59 9.00
N THR A 95 -8.34 2.74 8.33
CA THR A 95 -7.55 2.84 7.11
C THR A 95 -6.05 2.72 7.38
N THR A 96 -5.56 3.24 8.51
CA THR A 96 -4.15 3.12 8.90
C THR A 96 -3.82 1.69 9.28
N LEU A 97 -4.63 1.06 10.11
CA LEU A 97 -4.48 -0.35 10.49
C LEU A 97 -4.51 -1.27 9.27
N TRP A 98 -5.48 -1.08 8.35
CA TRP A 98 -5.57 -1.89 7.13
C TRP A 98 -4.31 -1.79 6.27
N ARG A 99 -3.79 -0.58 6.07
CA ARG A 99 -2.56 -0.37 5.29
C ARG A 99 -1.36 -0.98 6.01
N LEU A 100 -1.27 -0.85 7.32
CA LEU A 100 -0.20 -1.45 8.13
C LEU A 100 -0.23 -2.99 8.06
N MET A 101 -1.42 -3.60 8.18
CA MET A 101 -1.59 -5.04 7.99
C MET A 101 -1.18 -5.50 6.59
N LYS A 102 -1.54 -4.72 5.56
CA LYS A 102 -1.11 -5.00 4.19
C LYS A 102 0.43 -4.93 4.05
N ASP A 103 1.06 -3.92 4.65
CA ASP A 103 2.51 -3.76 4.63
C ASP A 103 3.22 -4.90 5.39
N MET A 104 2.57 -5.51 6.40
CA MET A 104 3.05 -6.71 7.12
C MET A 104 2.89 -8.03 6.32
N GLY A 105 2.25 -7.99 5.15
CA GLY A 105 2.00 -9.16 4.30
C GLY A 105 0.66 -9.87 4.56
N PHE A 106 -0.27 -9.28 5.33
CA PHE A 106 -1.60 -9.86 5.48
C PHE A 106 -2.46 -9.60 4.25
N THR A 107 -3.11 -10.65 3.75
CA THR A 107 -4.09 -10.58 2.66
C THR A 107 -5.51 -10.55 3.22
N TYR A 108 -6.30 -9.55 2.83
CA TYR A 108 -7.71 -9.48 3.20
C TYR A 108 -8.57 -10.07 2.09
N ASP A 109 -9.16 -11.23 2.36
CA ASP A 109 -10.12 -11.84 1.44
C ASP A 109 -11.54 -11.37 1.78
N LYS A 110 -12.29 -10.92 0.77
CA LYS A 110 -13.70 -10.61 0.96
C LYS A 110 -14.43 -11.95 1.02
N ARG A 111 -15.08 -12.25 2.14
CA ARG A 111 -15.97 -13.42 2.30
C ARG A 111 -16.82 -13.60 1.04
N ILE A 112 -16.45 -14.54 0.17
CA ILE A 112 -17.39 -15.12 -0.77
C ILE A 112 -18.32 -15.91 0.13
N ARG A 113 -19.54 -15.40 0.34
CA ARG A 113 -20.54 -16.19 1.05
C ARG A 113 -20.67 -17.46 0.20
N ASN A 114 -20.22 -18.60 0.72
CA ASN A 114 -20.41 -19.93 0.13
C ASN A 114 -21.90 -20.33 0.19
N LEU A 115 -22.81 -19.38 -0.10
CA LEU A 115 -24.22 -19.61 -0.28
C LEU A 115 -24.41 -20.63 -1.38
N GLY A 116 -23.57 -20.69 -2.42
CA GLY A 116 -23.66 -21.72 -3.46
C GLY A 116 -23.69 -23.14 -2.87
N ILE A 117 -22.72 -23.48 -2.00
CA ILE A 117 -22.62 -24.80 -1.37
C ILE A 117 -23.76 -25.02 -0.36
N ILE A 118 -24.09 -24.01 0.46
CA ILE A 118 -25.14 -24.12 1.48
C ILE A 118 -26.53 -24.23 0.83
N VAL A 119 -26.79 -23.45 -0.21
CA VAL A 119 -28.03 -23.46 -1.00
C VAL A 119 -28.14 -24.78 -1.76
N TRP A 120 -27.06 -25.26 -2.38
CA TRP A 120 -27.02 -26.58 -3.01
C TRP A 120 -27.36 -27.68 -2.00
N ARG A 121 -26.70 -27.69 -0.83
CA ARG A 121 -26.97 -28.68 0.23
C ARG A 121 -28.42 -28.63 0.69
N ARG A 122 -28.99 -27.44 0.87
CA ARG A 122 -30.40 -27.26 1.26
C ARG A 122 -31.37 -27.76 0.18
N ARG A 123 -31.07 -27.56 -1.11
CA ARG A 123 -31.89 -28.06 -2.22
C ARG A 123 -31.80 -29.59 -2.36
N TYR A 124 -30.60 -30.14 -2.20
CA TYR A 124 -30.36 -31.59 -2.19
C TYR A 124 -31.14 -32.29 -1.07
N LEU A 125 -31.08 -31.76 0.16
CA LEU A 125 -31.82 -32.30 1.29
C LEU A 125 -33.35 -32.13 1.18
N ARG A 126 -33.81 -31.16 0.38
CA ARG A 126 -35.24 -30.95 0.08
C ARG A 126 -35.76 -31.85 -1.04
N GLY A 127 -34.89 -32.64 -1.67
CA GLY A 127 -35.28 -33.51 -2.78
C GLY A 127 -35.52 -32.78 -4.10
N ASP A 128 -35.20 -31.50 -4.19
CA ASP A 128 -35.27 -30.73 -5.44
C ASP A 128 -34.12 -31.19 -6.36
N GLN A 129 -34.37 -32.22 -7.17
CA GLN A 129 -33.38 -32.70 -8.13
C GLN A 129 -33.11 -31.65 -9.20
N GLY A 130 -31.88 -31.14 -9.23
CA GLY A 130 -31.37 -30.33 -10.32
C GLY A 130 -30.22 -29.44 -9.89
N ILE A 131 -28.99 -29.82 -10.26
CA ILE A 131 -27.92 -28.84 -10.39
C ILE A 131 -28.43 -27.84 -11.44
N PRO A 132 -28.61 -26.54 -11.13
CA PRO A 132 -29.07 -25.58 -12.11
C PRO A 132 -28.12 -25.63 -13.31
N LYS A 133 -28.65 -25.71 -14.54
CA LYS A 133 -27.86 -25.86 -15.78
C LYS A 133 -26.78 -24.76 -15.96
N THR A 134 -26.86 -23.68 -15.18
CA THR A 134 -25.89 -22.60 -15.09
C THR A 134 -24.60 -22.94 -14.31
N TRP A 135 -24.52 -24.12 -13.68
CA TRP A 135 -23.35 -24.60 -12.95
C TRP A 135 -22.56 -25.69 -13.71
N GLN A 136 -22.88 -25.92 -14.98
CA GLN A 136 -22.00 -26.69 -15.87
C GLN A 136 -20.82 -25.80 -16.29
N TRP A 137 -19.74 -25.84 -15.51
CA TRP A 137 -18.46 -25.30 -15.95
C TRP A 137 -17.88 -26.23 -17.03
N GLY A 138 -18.05 -25.84 -18.29
CA GLY A 138 -17.48 -26.54 -19.44
C GLY A 138 -18.33 -26.41 -20.70
N ASN A 139 -18.19 -25.28 -21.41
CA ASN A 139 -18.15 -25.18 -22.89
C ASN A 139 -18.27 -23.71 -23.35
N ARG A 140 -17.16 -22.98 -23.26
CA ARG A 140 -16.59 -22.18 -24.35
C ARG A 140 -15.13 -21.90 -24.01
#